data_AF-A0A8J6TKU3-F1
#
_entry.id   AF-A0A8J6TKU3-F1
#
_cell.length_a   1.000
_cell.length_b   1.000
_cell.length_c   1.000
_cell.angle_alpha   90.00
_cell.angle_beta   90.00
_cell.angle_gamma   90.00
#
_symmetry.space_group_name_H-M   'P 1'
#
loop_
_entity.id
_entity.type
_entity.pdbx_description
1 polymer ?
#
loop_
_entity_poly.entity_id
_entity_poly.type
_entity_poly.pdbx_seq_one_letter_code
_entity_poly.pdbx_strand_id
1 'polypeptide(L)'
;MDPKNYVKQPGGFTRRQKRPGSFKEFDATELYCPRCRRSVPVRQRLLLVLPEGDKYEYLCAFCSESVGFKMDRQQKPMSIII
;
A
#
# COMPACT_ATOMS: atom_id res chain seq x y z
N MET A 1 -35.88 23.13 44.22
CA MET A 1 -34.54 22.71 43.74
C MET A 1 -34.54 21.20 43.75
N ASP A 2 -34.59 20.56 42.59
CA ASP A 2 -34.56 19.10 42.47
C ASP A 2 -33.50 18.71 41.42
N PRO A 3 -32.40 18.05 41.83
CA PRO A 3 -31.30 17.73 40.93
C PRO A 3 -31.62 16.44 40.18
N LYS A 4 -32.07 16.55 38.93
CA LYS A 4 -32.26 15.40 38.05
C LYS A 4 -30.91 14.86 37.59
N ASN A 5 -30.48 13.80 38.27
CA ASN A 5 -29.69 12.66 37.81
C ASN A 5 -29.16 12.74 36.37
N TYR A 6 -27.90 13.13 36.23
CA TYR A 6 -27.17 13.05 34.97
C TYR A 6 -26.46 11.70 34.89
N VAL A 7 -26.99 10.79 34.08
CA VAL A 7 -26.41 9.46 33.83
C VAL A 7 -25.06 9.63 33.13
N LYS A 8 -23.98 9.15 33.76
CA LYS A 8 -22.64 9.06 33.18
C LYS A 8 -22.64 8.06 32.02
N GLN A 9 -22.43 8.52 30.79
CA GLN A 9 -22.06 7.65 29.68
C GLN A 9 -20.53 7.49 29.68
N PRO A 10 -19.98 6.27 29.78
CA PRO A 10 -18.55 6.06 29.57
C PRO A 10 -18.27 6.21 28.07
N GLY A 11 -17.55 7.26 27.71
CA GLY A 11 -17.07 7.49 26.35
C GLY A 11 -16.09 6.38 25.93
N GLY A 12 -16.61 5.35 25.28
CA GLY A 12 -15.80 4.37 24.57
C GLY A 12 -15.10 5.07 23.40
N PHE A 13 -13.77 5.00 23.37
CA PHE A 13 -12.96 5.45 22.25
C PHE A 13 -13.38 4.70 20.99
N THR A 14 -14.20 5.33 20.15
CA THR A 14 -14.54 4.79 18.84
C THR A 14 -13.26 4.78 18.01
N ARG A 15 -12.71 3.59 17.79
CA ARG A 15 -11.61 3.35 16.85
C ARG A 15 -12.06 3.90 15.50
N ARG A 16 -11.55 5.08 15.14
CA ARG A 16 -11.85 5.78 13.89
C ARG A 16 -11.62 4.80 12.75
N GLN A 17 -12.70 4.21 12.25
CA GLN A 17 -12.63 3.36 11.07
C GLN A 17 -12.11 4.23 9.95
N LYS A 18 -10.87 3.98 9.55
CA LYS A 18 -10.21 4.62 8.43
C LYS A 18 -11.05 4.20 7.22
N ARG A 19 -11.97 5.06 6.80
CA ARG A 19 -12.72 4.88 5.55
C ARG A 19 -11.69 4.58 4.47
N PRO A 20 -11.82 3.48 3.69
CA PRO A 20 -10.91 3.25 2.59
C PRO A 20 -11.02 4.47 1.68
N GLY A 21 -9.90 5.19 1.52
CA GLY A 21 -9.87 6.39 0.70
C GLY A 21 -10.29 6.02 -0.72
N SER A 22 -11.09 6.86 -1.36
CA SER A 22 -11.57 6.69 -2.74
C SER A 22 -10.47 6.79 -3.80
N PHE A 23 -9.20 6.72 -3.41
CA PHE A 23 -8.05 6.76 -4.30
C PHE A 23 -7.57 5.33 -4.54
N LYS A 24 -7.64 4.91 -5.80
CA LYS A 24 -7.01 3.68 -6.27
C LYS A 24 -5.50 3.82 -6.12
N GLU A 25 -4.82 2.74 -5.74
CA GLU A 25 -3.36 2.67 -5.78
C GLU A 25 -2.87 2.87 -7.23
N PHE A 26 -1.79 3.65 -7.38
CA PHE A 26 -1.20 3.96 -8.68
C PHE A 26 0.06 3.13 -8.92
N ASP A 27 0.23 2.72 -10.17
CA ASP A 27 1.43 2.06 -10.66
C ASP A 27 2.21 3.00 -11.57
N ALA A 28 3.53 2.83 -11.61
CA ALA A 28 4.35 3.54 -12.57
C ALA A 28 4.10 2.96 -13.97
N THR A 29 3.71 3.79 -14.93
CA THR A 29 3.56 3.39 -16.33
C THR A 29 4.86 3.55 -17.09
N GLU A 30 5.65 4.58 -16.75
CA GLU A 30 6.96 4.86 -17.34
C GLU A 30 7.98 5.26 -16.28
N LEU A 31 9.24 4.88 -16.49
CA LEU A 31 10.40 5.30 -15.70
C LEU A 31 11.61 5.52 -16.60
N TYR A 32 12.56 6.35 -16.16
CA TYR A 32 13.82 6.51 -16.87
C TYR A 32 14.67 5.24 -16.73
N CYS A 33 15.12 4.70 -17.87
CA CYS A 33 16.05 3.58 -17.88
C CYS A 33 17.49 4.06 -18.13
N PRO A 34 18.45 3.78 -17.23
CA PRO A 34 19.84 4.22 -17.41
C PRO A 34 20.53 3.52 -18.59
N ARG A 35 20.12 2.30 -18.93
CA ARG A 35 20.67 1.53 -20.05
C ARG A 35 20.14 2.03 -21.40
N CYS A 36 18.83 2.31 -21.50
CA CYS A 36 18.20 2.84 -22.72
C CYS A 36 18.33 4.37 -22.86
N ARG A 37 18.72 5.06 -21.78
CA ARG A 37 18.91 6.51 -21.70
C ARG A 37 17.67 7.34 -22.09
N ARG A 38 16.48 6.85 -21.74
CA ARG A 38 15.19 7.52 -22.00
C ARG A 38 14.11 7.05 -21.03
N SER A 39 12.99 7.78 -20.97
CA SER A 39 11.74 7.27 -20.39
C SER A 39 11.28 6.05 -21.17
N VAL A 40 10.96 4.98 -20.46
CA VAL A 40 10.48 3.72 -21.06
C VAL A 40 9.27 3.22 -20.30
N PRO A 41 8.33 2.54 -20.97
CA PRO A 41 7.30 1.78 -20.29
C PRO A 41 7.93 0.70 -19.41
N VAL A 42 7.31 0.45 -18.27
CA VAL A 42 7.81 -0.52 -17.29
C VAL A 42 6.89 -1.73 -17.16
N ARG A 43 7.48 -2.87 -16.80
CA ARG A 43 6.77 -4.09 -16.40
C ARG A 43 6.97 -4.29 -14.91
N GLN A 44 5.89 -4.55 -14.19
CA GLN A 44 5.96 -4.85 -12.76
C GLN A 44 6.13 -6.37 -12.55
N ARG A 45 7.08 -6.76 -11.70
CA ARG A 45 7.33 -8.15 -11.31
C ARG A 45 7.33 -8.27 -9.80
N LEU A 46 6.57 -9.21 -9.26
CA LEU A 46 6.60 -9.52 -7.83
C LEU A 46 7.97 -10.11 -7.46
N LEU A 47 8.61 -9.53 -6.45
CA LEU A 47 9.86 -10.04 -5.87
C LEU A 47 9.61 -10.87 -4.62
N LEU A 48 8.87 -10.31 -3.67
CA LEU A 48 8.72 -10.89 -2.34
C LEU A 48 7.32 -10.59 -1.80
N VAL A 49 6.74 -11.57 -1.13
CA VAL A 49 5.50 -11.44 -0.37
C VAL A 49 5.88 -11.35 1.10
N LEU A 50 5.56 -10.25 1.76
CA LEU A 50 5.92 -9.98 3.16
C LEU A 50 4.65 -9.76 4.00
N PRO A 51 4.68 -10.00 5.32
CA PRO A 51 3.53 -9.78 6.20
C PRO A 51 2.92 -8.37 6.10
N GLU A 52 3.75 -7.36 5.82
CA GLU A 52 3.34 -5.96 5.69
C GLU A 52 2.85 -5.60 4.28
N GLY A 53 3.08 -6.47 3.29
CA GLY A 53 2.72 -6.24 1.90
C GLY A 53 3.64 -6.90 0.87
N ASP A 54 3.37 -6.61 -0.40
CA ASP A 54 4.09 -7.19 -1.53
C ASP A 54 5.16 -6.22 -2.07
N LYS A 55 6.38 -6.73 -2.25
CA LYS A 55 7.47 -6.01 -2.91
C LYS A 55 7.49 -6.35 -4.39
N TYR A 56 7.40 -5.34 -5.22
CA TYR A 56 7.54 -5.44 -6.66
C TYR A 56 8.77 -4.69 -7.17
N GLU A 57 9.33 -5.19 -8.26
CA GLU A 57 10.36 -4.55 -9.06
C GLU A 57 9.76 -4.06 -10.37
N TYR A 58 10.17 -2.86 -10.80
CA TYR A 58 9.88 -2.34 -12.13
C TYR A 58 11.06 -2.61 -13.04
N LEU A 59 10.77 -3.24 -14.17
CA LEU A 59 11.74 -3.59 -15.19
C LEU A 59 11.47 -2.77 -16.46
N CYS A 60 12.53 -2.28 -17.11
CA CYS A 60 12.43 -1.70 -18.44
C CYS A 60 11.80 -2.72 -19.40
N ALA A 61 10.71 -2.35 -20.09
CA ALA A 61 10.01 -3.25 -21.00
C ALA A 61 10.85 -3.69 -22.22
N PHE A 62 11.95 -2.99 -22.51
CA PHE A 62 12.81 -3.27 -23.66
C PHE A 62 14.08 -4.06 -23.30
N CYS A 63 14.81 -3.63 -22.26
CA CYS A 63 16.11 -4.20 -21.92
C CYS A 63 16.12 -4.98 -20.60
N SER A 64 14.99 -5.06 -19.89
CA SER A 64 14.82 -5.74 -18.60
C SER A 64 15.70 -5.22 -17.45
N GLU A 65 16.33 -4.05 -17.60
CA GLU A 65 17.04 -3.37 -16.51
C GLU A 65 16.08 -3.05 -15.36
N SER A 66 16.53 -3.24 -14.12
CA SER A 66 15.81 -2.78 -12.95
C SER A 66 15.80 -1.25 -12.89
N VAL A 67 14.62 -0.66 -12.89
CA VAL A 67 14.44 0.80 -12.94
C VAL A 67 13.74 1.35 -11.70
N GLY A 68 13.29 0.48 -10.78
CA GLY A 68 12.70 0.91 -9.53
C GLY A 68 12.00 -0.22 -8.77
N PHE A 69 11.44 0.13 -7.61
CA PHE A 69 10.67 -0.80 -6.77
C PHE A 69 9.39 -0.14 -6.26
N LYS A 70 8.34 -0.94 -6.08
CA LYS A 70 7.09 -0.57 -5.40
C LYS A 70 6.89 -1.50 -4.20
N MET A 71 6.42 -0.94 -3.08
CA MET A 71 5.90 -1.73 -1.96
C MET A 71 4.39 -1.51 -1.91
N ASP A 72 3.62 -2.55 -2.15
CA ASP A 72 2.18 -2.54 -2.01
C ASP A 72 1.80 -3.01 -0.60
N ARG A 73 1.41 -2.07 0.26
CA ARG A 73 1.10 -2.33 1.67
C ARG A 73 -0.37 -2.71 1.83
N GLN A 74 -0.72 -3.91 1.38
CA GLN A 74 -2.03 -4.47 1.66
C GLN A 74 -2.08 -5.01 3.10
N GLN A 75 -3.05 -4.54 3.88
CA GLN A 75 -3.38 -5.13 5.18
C GLN A 75 -4.13 -6.44 4.99
N LYS A 76 -3.53 -7.41 4.32
CA LYS A 76 -4.08 -8.77 4.24
C LYS A 76 -3.42 -9.59 5.35
N PRO A 77 -4.17 -10.10 6.35
CA PRO A 77 -3.57 -10.94 7.38
C PRO A 77 -3.06 -12.21 6.71
N MET A 78 -1.74 -12.32 6.55
CA MET A 78 -1.09 -13.53 6.06
C MET A 78 -0.67 -14.37 7.25
N SER A 79 -1.29 -15.55 7.40
CA SER A 79 -0.90 -16.54 8.39
C SER A 79 0.17 -17.46 7.80
N ILE A 80 1.38 -17.44 8.36
CA ILE A 80 2.39 -18.45 8.10
C ILE A 80 1.96 -19.71 8.86
N ILE A 81 1.76 -20.81 8.15
CA ILE A 81 1.52 -22.13 8.75
C ILE A 81 2.89 -22.80 8.85
N ILE A 82 3.30 -23.14 10.08
CA ILE A 82 4.53 -23.91 10.39
C ILE A 82 4.09 -25.33 10.73
#